data_AF-X1GCH3-F1
#
_entry.id   AF-X1GCH3-F1
#
_cell.length_a   1.000
_cell.length_b   1.000
_cell.length_c   1.000
_cell.angle_alpha   90.00
_cell.angle_beta   90.00
_cell.angle_gamma   90.00
#
_symmetry.space_group_name_H-M   'P 1'
#
loop_
_entity.id
_entity.type
_entity.pdbx_description
1 polymer ?
#
loop_
_entity_poly.entity_id
_entity_poly.type
_entity_poly.pdbx_seq_one_letter_code
_entity_poly.pdbx_strand_id
1 'polypeptide(L)'
;STVLKVAHHGSNTSTTEEFLAVVNPQLAVISVGADNKFGHPTPEVMERLEEKLGSENIYRTDEHGTIELITDGKRLWVRVRE
;
A
#
# COMPACT_ATOMS: atom_id res chain seq x y z
N SER A 1 2.46 9.24 8.85
CA SER A 1 3.32 9.40 7.66
C SER A 1 2.42 9.76 6.48
N THR A 2 2.94 10.27 5.36
CA THR A 2 2.07 10.57 4.20
C THR A 2 1.83 9.29 3.39
N VAL A 3 2.89 8.58 3.01
CA VAL A 3 2.80 7.35 2.21
C VAL A 3 3.53 6.21 2.90
N LEU A 4 2.90 5.03 2.94
CA LEU A 4 3.52 3.77 3.33
C LEU A 4 3.78 2.90 2.11
N LYS A 5 5.05 2.57 1.83
CA LYS A 5 5.35 1.41 0.99
C LYS A 5 5.19 0.15 1.84
N VAL A 6 4.22 -0.69 1.50
CA VAL A 6 3.90 -1.88 2.28
C VAL A 6 5.11 -2.82 2.33
N ALA A 7 5.40 -3.28 3.54
CA ALA A 7 6.55 -4.14 3.77
C ALA A 7 6.33 -5.50 3.11
N HIS A 8 7.40 -6.07 2.57
CA HIS A 8 7.42 -7.44 2.02
C HIS A 8 6.21 -7.79 1.13
N HIS A 9 5.80 -6.87 0.25
CA HIS A 9 4.70 -7.07 -0.72
C HIS A 9 3.33 -7.39 -0.08
N GLY A 10 3.17 -7.21 1.23
CA GLY A 10 1.97 -7.59 1.97
C GLY A 10 1.99 -9.01 2.53
N SER A 11 3.17 -9.51 2.93
CA SER A 11 3.29 -10.76 3.67
C SER A 11 2.69 -10.67 5.08
N ASN A 12 2.06 -11.74 5.57
CA ASN A 12 1.32 -11.75 6.84
C ASN A 12 2.18 -11.39 8.07
N THR A 13 3.48 -11.71 8.04
CA THR A 13 4.43 -11.39 9.14
C THR A 13 4.95 -9.96 9.10
N SER A 14 4.42 -9.12 8.20
CA SER A 14 4.82 -7.73 8.02
C SER A 14 3.63 -6.79 8.20
N THR A 15 3.91 -5.48 8.27
CA THR A 15 2.87 -4.43 8.29
C THR A 15 1.83 -4.67 9.40
N THR A 16 2.30 -4.92 10.63
CA THR A 16 1.42 -5.25 11.77
C THR A 16 0.53 -4.08 12.15
N GLU A 17 -0.54 -4.35 12.90
CA GLU A 17 -1.46 -3.31 13.39
C GLU A 17 -0.74 -2.28 14.25
N GLU A 18 0.16 -2.71 15.13
CA GLU A 18 0.93 -1.82 16.00
C GLU A 18 1.83 -0.89 15.17
N PHE A 19 2.46 -1.44 14.12
CA PHE A 19 3.25 -0.63 13.20
C PHE A 19 2.39 0.39 12.45
N LEU A 20 1.22 -0.02 11.95
CA LEU A 20 0.28 0.87 11.27
C LEU A 20 -0.28 1.95 12.20
N ALA A 21 -0.51 1.63 13.47
CA ALA A 21 -0.95 2.58 14.48
C ALA A 21 0.10 3.66 14.75
N VAL A 22 1.38 3.28 14.86
CA VAL A 22 2.49 4.21 15.09
C VAL A 22 2.78 5.06 13.85
N VAL A 23 2.86 4.42 12.68
CA VAL A 23 3.22 5.12 11.43
C VAL A 23 2.07 5.98 10.92
N ASN A 24 0.82 5.55 11.12
CA ASN A 24 -0.41 6.24 10.74
C ASN A 24 -0.33 6.89 9.34
N PRO A 25 -0.20 6.08 8.27
CA PRO A 25 -0.10 6.60 6.91
C PRO A 25 -1.43 7.19 6.42
N GLN A 26 -1.37 8.05 5.39
CA GLN A 26 -2.57 8.52 4.69
C GLN A 26 -2.93 7.62 3.50
N LEU A 27 -1.94 6.97 2.88
CA LEU A 27 -2.15 5.98 1.84
C LEU A 27 -1.06 4.90 1.85
N ALA A 28 -1.35 3.76 1.25
CA ALA A 28 -0.43 2.62 1.13
C ALA A 28 -0.18 2.25 -0.34
N VAL A 29 1.07 1.88 -0.64
CA VAL A 29 1.48 1.34 -1.95
C VAL A 29 2.04 -0.07 -1.76
N ILE A 30 1.42 -1.04 -2.42
CA ILE A 30 1.85 -2.43 -2.47
C ILE A 30 2.51 -2.66 -3.83
N SER A 31 3.84 -2.69 -3.83
CA SER A 31 4.57 -3.18 -5.00
C SER A 31 4.44 -4.70 -5.01
N VAL A 32 3.76 -5.25 -6.00
CA VAL A 32 3.53 -6.69 -6.20
C VAL A 32 3.30 -6.96 -7.69
N GLY A 33 3.71 -8.12 -8.18
CA GLY A 33 3.55 -8.49 -9.59
C GLY A 33 2.20 -9.15 -9.87
N ALA A 34 1.65 -8.95 -11.07
CA ALA A 34 0.39 -9.58 -11.51
C ALA A 34 0.44 -11.11 -11.48
N ASP A 35 1.60 -11.70 -11.74
CA ASP A 35 1.84 -13.14 -11.68
C ASP A 35 2.45 -13.60 -10.35
N ASN A 36 2.19 -12.88 -9.25
CA ASN A 36 2.79 -13.20 -7.96
C ASN A 36 2.32 -14.56 -7.42
N LYS A 37 3.23 -15.54 -7.39
CA LYS A 37 2.96 -16.91 -6.89
C LYS A 37 3.14 -17.07 -5.38
N PHE A 38 3.59 -16.04 -4.67
CA PHE A 38 3.82 -16.09 -3.22
C PHE A 38 2.54 -15.87 -2.40
N GLY A 39 1.41 -15.56 -3.04
CA GLY A 39 0.14 -15.30 -2.36
C GLY A 39 0.14 -13.98 -1.58
N HIS A 40 0.86 -12.97 -2.10
CA HIS A 40 0.88 -11.63 -1.51
C HIS A 40 0.18 -10.62 -2.43
N PRO A 41 -0.41 -9.54 -1.88
CA PRO A 41 -0.65 -9.31 -0.45
C PRO A 41 -1.61 -10.37 0.13
N THR A 42 -1.41 -10.78 1.39
CA THR A 42 -2.31 -11.76 2.02
C THR A 42 -3.63 -11.10 2.40
N PRO A 43 -4.76 -11.85 2.46
CA PRO A 43 -6.05 -11.29 2.85
C PRO A 43 -6.02 -10.56 4.19
N GLU A 44 -5.28 -11.08 5.17
CA GLU A 44 -5.18 -10.48 6.51
C GLU A 44 -4.43 -9.14 6.49
N VAL A 45 -3.46 -8.96 5.58
CA VAL A 45 -2.79 -7.66 5.42
C VAL A 45 -3.69 -6.68 4.68
N MET A 46 -4.45 -7.15 3.68
CA MET A 46 -5.41 -6.32 2.98
C MET A 46 -6.50 -5.82 3.92
N GLU A 47 -7.11 -6.69 4.72
CA GLU A 47 -8.12 -6.34 5.73
C GLU A 47 -7.58 -5.27 6.70
N ARG A 48 -6.40 -5.48 7.29
CA ARG A 48 -5.77 -4.49 8.18
C ARG A 48 -5.54 -3.14 7.52
N LEU A 49 -5.12 -3.13 6.25
CA LEU A 49 -4.90 -1.88 5.50
C LEU A 49 -6.22 -1.19 5.18
N GLU A 50 -7.25 -1.93 4.78
CA GLU A 50 -8.57 -1.42 4.47
C GLU A 50 -9.27 -0.84 5.71
N GLU A 51 -9.22 -1.54 6.85
CA GLU A 51 -9.71 -1.03 8.12
C GLU A 51 -9.00 0.25 8.55
N LYS A 52 -7.69 0.34 8.28
CA LYS A 52 -6.87 1.48 8.69
C LYS A 52 -7.02 2.69 7.77
N LEU A 53 -7.18 2.48 6.46
CA LEU A 53 -7.03 3.51 5.43
C LEU A 53 -8.25 3.69 4.53
N GLY A 54 -9.12 2.70 4.41
CA GLY A 54 -10.11 2.61 3.32
C GLY A 54 -9.47 2.11 2.02
N SER A 55 -10.20 1.29 1.26
CA SER A 55 -9.70 0.66 0.03
C SER A 55 -9.28 1.70 -1.03
N GLU A 56 -9.88 2.90 -1.04
CA GLU A 56 -9.55 3.99 -1.97
C GLU A 56 -8.16 4.60 -1.75
N ASN A 57 -7.53 4.31 -0.60
CA ASN A 57 -6.20 4.79 -0.24
C ASN A 57 -5.13 3.69 -0.35
N ILE A 58 -5.44 2.57 -1.01
CA ILE A 58 -4.53 1.45 -1.23
C ILE A 58 -4.26 1.31 -2.73
N TYR A 59 -3.00 1.37 -3.12
CA TYR A 59 -2.57 1.26 -4.51
C TYR A 59 -1.68 0.04 -4.70
N ARG A 60 -1.94 -0.77 -5.72
CA ARG A 60 -1.16 -1.98 -6.03
C ARG A 60 -0.62 -1.97 -7.44
N THR A 61 0.65 -2.33 -7.63
CA THR A 61 1.28 -2.29 -8.97
C THR A 61 0.79 -3.38 -9.91
N ASP A 62 0.18 -4.46 -9.40
CA ASP A 62 -0.45 -5.50 -10.21
C ASP A 62 -1.81 -5.07 -10.78
N GLU A 63 -2.51 -4.17 -10.10
CA GLU A 63 -3.81 -3.64 -10.53
C GLU A 63 -3.68 -2.28 -11.25
N HIS A 64 -2.75 -1.44 -10.84
CA HIS A 64 -2.64 -0.04 -11.27
C HIS A 64 -1.40 0.25 -12.14
N GLY A 65 -0.58 -0.76 -12.40
CA GLY A 65 0.69 -0.61 -13.12
C GLY A 65 1.69 0.28 -12.38
N THR A 66 2.22 1.29 -13.07
CA THR A 66 3.14 2.28 -12.49
C THR A 66 2.39 3.29 -11.62
N ILE A 67 2.79 3.39 -10.35
CA ILE A 67 2.24 4.35 -9.40
C ILE A 67 3.27 5.45 -9.15
N GLU A 68 2.94 6.70 -9.52
CA GLU A 68 3.78 7.88 -9.28
C GLU A 68 3.21 8.71 -8.12
N LEU A 69 4.06 8.97 -7.13
CA LEU A 69 3.80 9.86 -6.00
C LEU A 69 4.50 11.18 -6.27
N ILE A 70 3.75 12.22 -6.61
CA ILE A 70 4.27 13.51 -7.04
C ILE A 70 3.96 14.53 -5.97
N THR A 71 4.95 15.32 -5.54
CA THR A 71 4.75 16.31 -4.48
C THR A 71 5.50 17.59 -4.76
N ASP A 72 4.92 18.71 -4.32
CA ASP A 72 5.56 20.03 -4.24
C ASP A 72 6.08 20.34 -2.81
N GLY A 73 6.05 19.35 -1.91
CA GLY A 73 6.38 19.48 -0.49
C GLY A 73 5.20 19.96 0.40
N LYS A 74 4.06 20.33 -0.19
CA LYS A 74 2.83 20.72 0.53
C LYS A 74 1.65 19.82 0.21
N ARG A 75 1.55 19.38 -1.05
CA ARG A 75 0.52 18.51 -1.59
C ARG A 75 1.15 17.27 -2.18
N LEU A 76 0.39 16.18 -2.17
CA LEU A 76 0.73 14.94 -2.82
C LEU A 76 -0.34 14.64 -3.87
N TRP A 77 0.09 14.29 -5.08
CA TRP A 77 -0.75 13.79 -6.15
C TRP A 77 -0.33 12.36 -6.46
N VAL A 78 -1.32 11.49 -6.63
CA VAL A 78 -1.11 10.12 -7.06
C VAL A 78 -1.50 10.01 -8.53
N ARG A 79 -0.63 9.41 -9.34
CA ARG A 79 -0.90 9.11 -10.75
C ARG A 79 -0.65 7.64 -10.99
N VAL A 80 -1.58 6.98 -11.67
CA VAL A 80 -1.48 5.58 -12.07
C VAL A 80 -1.38 5.47 -13.59
N ARG A 81 -0.59 4.53 -14.09
CA ARG A 81 -0.41 4.25 -15.52
C ARG A 81 -0.27 2.75 -15.74
N GLU A 82 -1.06 2.20 -16.66
CA GLU A 82 -0.90 0.82 -17.13
C GLU A 82 0.42 0.62 -17.89
#